data_AF-A0A1U7NSM7-F1
#
_entry.id   AF-A0A1U7NSM7-F1
#
_cell.length_a   1.000
_cell.length_b   1.000
_cell.length_c   1.000
_cell.angle_alpha   90.00
_cell.angle_beta   90.00
_cell.angle_gamma   90.00
#
_symmetry.space_group_name_H-M   'P 1'
#
loop_
_entity.id
_entity.type
_entity.pdbx_description
1 polymer ?
#
loop_
_entity_poly.entity_id
_entity_poly.type
_entity_poly.pdbx_seq_one_letter_code
_entity_poly.pdbx_strand_id
1 'polypeptide(L)'
;MSGWGIRQLDGLTFDKMFTDKVSGGNANRPRLTALLSHVREGDTVVVHSMDRLARNLDDLRALVNGLTERGVRVEFIKEGLTFTGEDSAMSRLLLSVMGAFAEFERALIRERQREGIEAAKKAGVYRGRKKLLTAVQAKDLRRRVEKGESKASLARDFGIS
;
A
#
# COMPACT_ATOMS: atom_id res chain seq x y z
N MET A 1 -8.45 -12.85 -25.99
CA MET A 1 -8.57 -11.68 -25.09
C MET A 1 -7.20 -11.04 -24.95
N SER A 2 -7.01 -9.93 -25.65
CA SER A 2 -5.87 -8.98 -25.61
C SER A 2 -5.49 -8.60 -24.17
N GLY A 3 -4.23 -8.42 -23.75
CA GLY A 3 -3.00 -8.20 -24.49
C GLY A 3 -2.37 -6.86 -24.12
N TRP A 4 -1.89 -6.67 -22.86
CA TRP A 4 -1.14 -5.45 -22.45
C TRP A 4 -0.11 -5.64 -21.31
N GLY A 5 0.11 -6.85 -20.78
CA GLY A 5 1.07 -7.09 -19.67
C GLY A 5 2.32 -7.88 -20.03
N ILE A 6 2.35 -8.56 -21.19
CA ILE A 6 3.32 -9.63 -21.49
C ILE A 6 4.52 -9.13 -22.30
N ARG A 7 4.37 -8.03 -23.05
CA ARG A 7 5.40 -7.50 -23.99
C ARG A 7 6.71 -7.04 -23.35
N GLN A 8 6.78 -6.97 -22.03
CA GLN A 8 7.90 -6.35 -21.34
C GLN A 8 9.01 -7.33 -20.95
N LEU A 9 8.80 -8.64 -21.14
CA LEU A 9 9.79 -9.71 -20.91
C LEU A 9 10.01 -10.56 -22.18
N ASP A 10 9.62 -10.02 -23.35
CA ASP A 10 9.73 -10.72 -24.63
C ASP A 10 11.21 -11.06 -24.91
N GLY A 11 11.49 -12.33 -25.22
CA GLY A 11 12.84 -12.83 -25.53
C GLY A 11 13.55 -13.55 -24.39
N LEU A 12 13.01 -13.52 -23.16
CA LEU A 12 13.50 -14.33 -22.04
C LEU A 12 12.70 -15.63 -21.92
N THR A 13 13.41 -16.73 -21.61
CA THR A 13 12.79 -18.02 -21.32
C THR A 13 12.63 -18.19 -19.82
N PHE A 14 11.46 -18.66 -19.40
CA PHE A 14 11.12 -18.83 -17.99
C PHE A 14 10.50 -20.20 -17.78
N ASP A 15 10.94 -20.91 -16.74
CA ASP A 15 10.34 -22.20 -16.35
C ASP A 15 8.93 -22.02 -15.80
N LYS A 16 8.68 -20.88 -15.13
CA LYS A 16 7.37 -20.55 -14.57
C LYS A 16 7.11 -19.04 -14.59
N MET A 17 5.90 -18.67 -15.00
CA MET A 17 5.43 -17.28 -15.01
C MET A 17 4.28 -17.09 -14.03
N PHE A 18 4.36 -16.02 -13.22
CA PHE A 18 3.31 -15.60 -12.29
C PHE A 18 2.86 -14.18 -12.66
N THR A 19 1.55 -13.99 -12.86
CA THR A 19 1.00 -12.69 -13.27
C THR A 19 -0.17 -12.29 -12.39
N ASP A 20 0.03 -11.26 -11.56
CA ASP A 20 -1.08 -10.58 -10.89
C ASP A 20 -1.70 -9.56 -11.87
N LYS A 21 -3.04 -9.50 -11.93
CA LYS A 21 -3.78 -8.47 -12.68
C LYS A 21 -3.85 -7.12 -11.95
N VAL A 22 -3.27 -7.05 -10.75
CA VAL A 22 -3.33 -5.93 -9.82
C VAL A 22 -1.94 -5.32 -9.68
N SER A 23 -1.87 -3.98 -9.54
CA SER A 23 -0.60 -3.28 -9.34
C SER A 23 0.07 -3.69 -8.03
N GLY A 24 1.39 -3.48 -7.92
CA GLY A 24 2.16 -3.83 -6.74
C GLY A 24 1.65 -3.20 -5.45
N GLY A 25 0.88 -2.09 -5.55
CA GLY A 25 0.25 -1.38 -4.44
C GLY A 25 -0.85 -2.13 -3.68
N ASN A 26 -1.39 -3.24 -4.21
CA ASN A 26 -2.49 -3.98 -3.56
C ASN A 26 -1.96 -5.05 -2.59
N ALA A 27 -2.61 -5.21 -1.43
CA ALA A 27 -2.28 -6.24 -0.45
C ALA A 27 -2.72 -7.65 -0.86
N ASN A 28 -3.77 -7.77 -1.68
CA ASN A 28 -4.28 -9.07 -2.11
C ASN A 28 -3.60 -9.51 -3.43
N ARG A 29 -2.49 -10.26 -3.31
CA ARG A 29 -1.65 -10.71 -4.42
C ARG A 29 -1.41 -12.22 -4.40
N PRO A 30 -2.42 -13.03 -4.78
CA PRO A 30 -2.34 -14.48 -4.68
C PRO A 30 -1.24 -15.07 -5.58
N ARG A 31 -0.88 -14.41 -6.70
CA ARG A 31 0.20 -14.91 -7.58
C ARG A 31 1.58 -14.60 -7.02
N LEU A 32 1.77 -13.45 -6.37
CA LEU A 32 2.99 -13.20 -5.60
C LEU A 32 3.17 -14.24 -4.49
N THR A 33 2.13 -14.54 -3.70
CA THR A 33 2.20 -15.58 -2.66
C THR A 33 2.56 -16.95 -3.25
N ALA A 34 1.96 -17.31 -4.38
CA ALA A 34 2.27 -18.55 -5.08
C ALA A 34 3.73 -18.59 -5.58
N LEU A 35 4.26 -17.48 -6.10
CA LEU A 35 5.67 -17.36 -6.49
C LEU A 35 6.58 -17.58 -5.29
N LEU A 36 6.35 -16.87 -4.19
CA LEU A 36 7.16 -16.97 -2.97
C LEU A 36 7.18 -18.40 -2.39
N SER A 37 6.07 -19.13 -2.55
CA SER A 37 5.95 -20.53 -2.12
C SER A 37 6.59 -21.53 -3.10
N HIS A 38 6.76 -21.14 -4.37
CA HIS A 38 7.29 -22.00 -5.42
C HIS A 38 8.82 -21.99 -5.49
N VAL A 39 9.41 -20.81 -5.34
CA VAL A 39 10.86 -20.59 -5.51
C VAL A 39 11.69 -21.35 -4.48
N ARG A 40 12.88 -21.78 -4.89
CA ARG A 40 13.84 -22.58 -4.13
C ARG A 40 15.22 -21.97 -4.23
N GLU A 41 16.12 -22.41 -3.34
CA GLU A 41 17.53 -22.03 -3.41
C GLU A 41 18.11 -22.30 -4.81
N GLY A 42 18.86 -21.33 -5.33
CA GLY A 42 19.42 -21.37 -6.69
C GLY A 42 18.51 -20.81 -7.78
N ASP A 43 17.21 -20.60 -7.51
CA ASP A 43 16.29 -19.99 -8.48
C ASP A 43 16.63 -18.51 -8.73
N THR A 44 16.22 -18.01 -9.89
CA THR A 44 16.23 -16.58 -10.22
C THR A 44 14.80 -16.08 -10.42
N VAL A 45 14.39 -15.13 -9.59
CA VAL A 45 13.13 -14.39 -9.73
C VAL A 45 13.40 -13.16 -10.59
N VAL A 46 12.93 -13.22 -11.83
CA VAL A 46 12.98 -12.08 -12.74
C VAL A 46 11.69 -11.28 -12.63
N VAL A 47 11.83 -9.99 -12.36
CA VAL A 47 10.73 -9.04 -12.28
C VAL A 47 10.98 -7.90 -13.26
N HIS A 48 9.94 -7.46 -13.96
CA HIS A 48 10.09 -6.36 -14.89
C HIS A 48 10.54 -5.06 -14.20
N SER A 49 9.91 -4.68 -13.09
CA SER A 49 10.24 -3.46 -12.35
C SER A 49 9.87 -3.54 -10.88
N MET A 50 10.49 -2.71 -10.05
CA MET A 50 10.31 -2.74 -8.59
C MET A 50 8.88 -2.41 -8.13
N ASP A 51 8.21 -1.47 -8.80
CA ASP A 51 6.81 -1.10 -8.54
C ASP A 51 5.81 -2.26 -8.83
N ARG A 52 6.25 -3.27 -9.60
CA ARG A 52 5.48 -4.49 -9.84
C ARG A 52 5.75 -5.57 -8.79
N LEU A 53 6.87 -5.51 -8.07
CA LEU A 53 7.14 -6.45 -6.99
C LEU A 53 6.51 -6.03 -5.67
N ALA A 54 6.52 -4.73 -5.34
CA ALA A 54 6.21 -4.27 -3.99
C ALA A 54 5.28 -3.05 -3.97
N ARG A 55 4.52 -2.90 -2.88
CA ARG A 55 3.58 -1.76 -2.69
C ARG A 55 4.25 -0.49 -2.20
N ASN A 56 5.39 -0.66 -1.56
CA ASN A 56 6.25 0.39 -1.07
C ASN A 56 7.64 -0.22 -0.89
N LEU A 57 8.56 0.60 -0.44
CA LEU A 57 9.94 0.24 -0.26
C LEU A 57 10.20 -0.71 0.92
N ASP A 58 9.47 -0.56 2.03
CA ASP A 58 9.62 -1.45 3.18
C ASP A 58 9.25 -2.88 2.79
N ASP A 59 8.18 -2.99 1.99
CA ASP A 59 7.69 -4.21 1.35
C ASP A 59 8.71 -4.75 0.34
N LEU A 60 9.31 -3.88 -0.48
CA LEU A 60 10.37 -4.26 -1.43
C LEU A 60 11.58 -4.85 -0.71
N ARG A 61 12.06 -4.16 0.33
CA ARG A 61 13.19 -4.60 1.15
C ARG A 61 12.90 -5.94 1.79
N ALA A 62 11.72 -6.11 2.37
CA ALA A 62 11.32 -7.37 3.01
C ALA A 62 11.26 -8.53 2.01
N LEU A 63 10.67 -8.31 0.82
CA LEU A 63 10.56 -9.32 -0.23
C LEU A 63 11.93 -9.72 -0.80
N VAL A 64 12.77 -8.72 -1.13
CA VAL A 64 14.11 -8.98 -1.66
C VAL A 64 14.96 -9.71 -0.63
N ASN A 65 15.03 -9.22 0.62
CA ASN A 65 15.80 -9.87 1.68
C ASN A 65 15.34 -11.30 1.91
N GLY A 66 14.04 -11.54 2.05
CA GLY A 66 13.50 -12.88 2.29
C GLY A 66 13.75 -13.86 1.15
N LEU A 67 13.84 -13.38 -0.10
CA LEU A 67 14.25 -14.20 -1.24
C LEU A 67 15.76 -14.48 -1.20
N THR A 68 16.57 -13.45 -1.02
CA THR A 68 18.03 -13.59 -1.04
C THR A 68 18.59 -14.40 0.13
N GLU A 69 17.97 -14.31 1.31
CA GLU A 69 18.31 -15.15 2.47
C GLU A 69 18.03 -16.64 2.23
N ARG A 70 17.13 -16.96 1.29
CA ARG A 70 16.84 -18.33 0.83
C ARG A 70 17.74 -18.76 -0.34
N GLY A 71 18.77 -17.98 -0.68
CA GLY A 71 19.66 -18.22 -1.82
C GLY A 71 18.98 -18.04 -3.18
N VAL A 72 17.91 -17.24 -3.24
CA VAL A 72 17.21 -16.90 -4.50
C VAL A 72 17.78 -15.59 -5.05
N ARG A 73 18.15 -15.57 -6.33
CA ARG A 73 18.54 -14.34 -7.04
C ARG A 73 17.29 -13.55 -7.43
N VAL A 74 17.31 -12.23 -7.28
CA VAL A 74 16.24 -11.33 -7.74
C VAL A 74 16.78 -10.37 -8.78
N GLU A 75 16.15 -10.31 -9.95
CA GLU A 75 16.55 -9.44 -11.06
C GLU A 75 15.43 -8.48 -11.44
N PHE A 76 15.76 -7.20 -11.58
CA PHE A 76 14.86 -6.16 -12.06
C PHE A 76 15.30 -5.67 -13.44
N ILE A 77 14.51 -5.99 -14.46
CA ILE A 77 14.87 -5.72 -15.87
C ILE A 77 14.93 -4.22 -16.15
N LYS A 78 13.91 -3.46 -15.75
CA LYS A 78 13.82 -2.02 -16.03
C LYS A 78 14.89 -1.22 -15.31
N GLU A 79 15.20 -1.59 -14.06
CA GLU A 79 16.22 -0.90 -13.26
C GLU A 79 17.65 -1.42 -13.53
N GLY A 80 17.80 -2.59 -14.18
CA GLY A 80 19.10 -3.21 -14.42
C GLY A 80 19.79 -3.68 -13.14
N LEU A 81 19.00 -4.14 -12.15
CA LEU A 81 19.49 -4.47 -10.81
C LEU A 81 19.36 -5.95 -10.50
N THR A 82 20.41 -6.51 -9.89
CA THR A 82 20.46 -7.90 -9.47
C THR A 82 20.86 -8.00 -8.00
N PHE A 83 20.13 -8.83 -7.25
CA PHE A 83 20.35 -9.10 -5.84
C PHE A 83 20.54 -10.60 -5.64
N THR A 84 21.69 -11.02 -5.12
CA THR A 84 22.06 -12.44 -4.96
C THR A 84 22.15 -12.89 -3.51
N GLY A 85 21.99 -11.98 -2.53
CA GLY A 85 22.27 -12.28 -1.13
C GLY A 85 23.76 -12.35 -0.80
N GLU A 86 24.63 -12.39 -1.81
CA GLU A 86 26.04 -12.07 -1.63
C GLU A 86 26.11 -10.62 -1.19
N ASP A 87 26.60 -10.48 0.02
CA ASP A 87 26.55 -9.27 0.80
C ASP A 87 27.54 -8.23 0.27
N SER A 88 27.27 -7.70 -0.92
CA SER A 88 28.05 -6.58 -1.42
C SER A 88 27.59 -5.32 -0.66
N ALA A 89 28.53 -4.61 -0.06
CA ALA A 89 28.26 -3.31 0.57
C ALA A 89 27.50 -2.36 -0.39
N MET A 90 27.67 -2.54 -1.69
CA MET A 90 26.96 -1.81 -2.74
C MET A 90 25.48 -2.18 -2.83
N SER A 91 25.11 -3.46 -2.73
CA SER A 91 23.70 -3.90 -2.73
C SER A 91 22.95 -3.37 -1.52
N ARG A 92 23.59 -3.37 -0.34
CA ARG A 92 23.03 -2.76 0.88
C ARG A 92 22.90 -1.25 0.78
N LEU A 93 23.93 -0.57 0.25
CA LEU A 93 23.91 0.88 0.05
C LEU A 93 22.79 1.26 -0.92
N LEU A 94 22.69 0.56 -2.04
CA LEU A 94 21.67 0.81 -3.04
C LEU A 94 20.26 0.63 -2.46
N LEU A 95 20.00 -0.48 -1.76
CA LEU A 95 18.73 -0.68 -1.05
C LEU A 95 18.44 0.44 -0.03
N SER A 96 19.46 0.94 0.67
CA SER A 96 19.32 2.03 1.64
C SER A 96 19.05 3.38 0.98
N VAL A 97 19.65 3.66 -0.18
CA VAL A 97 19.42 4.88 -0.96
C VAL A 97 18.01 4.87 -1.56
N MET A 98 17.60 3.73 -2.12
CA MET A 98 16.22 3.53 -2.56
C MET A 98 15.26 3.70 -1.38
N GLY A 99 15.69 3.18 -0.22
CA GLY A 99 15.24 3.43 1.15
C GLY A 99 14.81 4.88 1.41
N ALA A 100 15.79 5.75 1.39
CA ALA A 100 15.62 7.16 1.64
C ALA A 100 14.72 7.84 0.59
N PHE A 101 14.83 7.44 -0.68
CA PHE A 101 14.11 8.10 -1.77
C PHE A 101 12.60 7.88 -1.68
N ALA A 102 12.13 6.68 -1.36
CA ALA A 102 10.68 6.43 -1.26
C ALA A 102 10.06 7.04 0.02
N GLU A 103 10.83 7.20 1.10
CA GLU A 103 10.39 7.98 2.26
C GLU A 103 10.25 9.46 1.91
N PHE A 104 11.21 9.99 1.16
CA PHE A 104 11.18 11.36 0.64
C PHE A 104 9.96 11.60 -0.26
N GLU A 105 9.68 10.72 -1.22
CA GLU A 105 8.47 10.83 -2.06
C GLU A 105 7.18 10.77 -1.24
N ARG A 106 7.10 9.85 -0.25
CA ARG A 106 5.95 9.78 0.68
C ARG A 106 5.79 11.07 1.48
N ALA A 107 6.89 11.70 1.90
CA ALA A 107 6.86 12.98 2.59
C ALA A 107 6.31 14.09 1.68
N LEU A 108 6.79 14.18 0.43
CA LEU A 108 6.31 15.16 -0.56
C LEU A 108 4.81 15.00 -0.87
N ILE A 109 4.31 13.77 -1.00
CA ILE A 109 2.88 13.52 -1.22
C ILE A 109 2.05 14.03 -0.04
N ARG A 110 2.47 13.72 1.20
CA ARG A 110 1.79 14.19 2.42
C ARG A 110 1.82 15.71 2.54
N GLU A 111 2.93 16.33 2.15
CA GLU A 111 3.07 17.78 2.11
C GLU A 111 2.07 18.43 1.16
N ARG A 112 2.01 17.98 -0.10
CA ARG A 112 1.01 18.47 -1.07
C ARG A 112 -0.42 18.22 -0.61
N GLN A 113 -0.69 17.07 0.02
CA GLN A 113 -2.01 16.78 0.59
C GLN A 113 -2.37 17.79 1.67
N ARG A 114 -1.43 18.09 2.59
CA ARG A 114 -1.63 19.08 3.65
C ARG A 114 -1.90 20.47 3.05
N GLU A 115 -1.13 20.88 2.05
CA GLU A 115 -1.36 22.15 1.34
C GLU A 115 -2.75 22.20 0.69
N GLY A 116 -3.16 21.12 0.02
CA GLY A 116 -4.49 21.00 -0.58
C GLY A 116 -5.62 21.05 0.47
N ILE A 117 -5.44 20.41 1.63
CA ILE A 117 -6.38 20.48 2.75
C ILE A 117 -6.50 21.91 3.27
N GLU A 118 -5.38 22.60 3.48
CA GLU A 118 -5.40 23.99 3.96
C GLU A 118 -6.03 24.94 2.95
N ALA A 119 -5.76 24.76 1.65
CA ALA A 119 -6.44 25.50 0.59
C ALA A 119 -7.96 25.26 0.60
N ALA A 120 -8.40 23.99 0.72
CA ALA A 120 -9.82 23.64 0.77
C ALA A 120 -10.51 24.12 2.06
N LYS A 121 -9.81 24.18 3.20
CA LYS A 121 -10.30 24.82 4.44
C LYS A 121 -10.50 26.31 4.25
N LYS A 122 -9.51 27.02 3.68
CA LYS A 122 -9.63 28.45 3.36
C LYS A 122 -10.77 28.74 2.39
N ALA A 123 -10.99 27.86 1.41
CA ALA A 123 -12.10 27.93 0.47
C ALA A 123 -13.46 27.50 1.04
N GLY A 124 -13.53 27.08 2.31
CA GLY A 124 -14.78 26.71 2.97
C GLY A 124 -15.45 25.43 2.46
N VAL A 125 -14.69 24.55 1.77
CA VAL A 125 -15.23 23.31 1.16
C VAL A 125 -15.64 22.29 2.24
N TYR A 126 -14.92 22.25 3.36
CA TYR A 126 -15.21 21.33 4.46
C TYR A 126 -16.43 21.78 5.28
N ARG A 127 -17.58 21.13 5.06
CA ARG A 127 -18.83 21.38 5.81
C ARG A 127 -18.99 20.54 7.08
N GLY A 128 -17.91 19.89 7.54
CA GLY A 128 -17.93 18.97 8.67
C GLY A 128 -18.80 17.73 8.44
N ARG A 129 -18.92 16.88 9.47
CA ARG A 129 -19.84 15.74 9.46
C ARG A 129 -21.27 16.28 9.46
N LYS A 130 -22.13 15.77 8.57
CA LYS A 130 -23.57 16.09 8.60
C LYS A 130 -24.12 15.78 10.01
N LYS A 131 -24.87 16.73 10.58
CA LYS A 131 -25.53 16.54 11.88
C LYS A 131 -26.45 15.31 11.78
N LEU A 132 -26.31 14.37 12.71
CA LEU A 132 -27.11 13.14 12.76
C LEU A 132 -28.55 13.41 13.22
N LEU A 133 -28.73 14.43 14.06
CA LEU A 133 -30.04 14.84 14.58
C LEU A 133 -30.47 16.18 13.99
N THR A 134 -31.76 16.29 13.70
CA THR A 134 -32.42 17.58 13.43
C THR A 134 -32.47 18.43 14.70
N ALA A 135 -32.71 19.74 14.55
CA ALA A 135 -32.84 20.65 15.69
C ALA A 135 -33.97 20.23 16.66
N VAL A 136 -35.06 19.66 16.12
CA VAL A 136 -36.19 19.16 16.91
C VAL A 136 -35.77 17.94 17.73
N GLN A 137 -35.11 16.97 17.10
CA GLN A 137 -34.62 15.77 17.80
C GLN A 137 -33.58 16.11 18.88
N ALA A 138 -32.67 17.04 18.62
CA ALA A 138 -31.70 17.48 19.61
C ALA A 138 -32.35 18.17 20.82
N LYS A 139 -33.42 18.94 20.61
CA LYS A 139 -34.19 19.58 21.68
C LYS A 139 -34.96 18.54 22.50
N ASP A 140 -35.57 17.56 21.84
CA ASP A 140 -36.29 16.48 22.51
C ASP A 140 -35.34 15.61 23.35
N LEU A 141 -34.18 15.26 22.80
CA LEU A 141 -33.13 14.53 23.52
C LEU A 141 -32.71 15.26 24.81
N ARG A 142 -32.42 16.57 24.76
CA ARG A 142 -32.04 17.35 25.94
C ARG A 142 -33.13 17.35 27.01
N ARG A 143 -34.38 17.55 26.60
CA ARG A 143 -35.54 17.53 27.51
C ARG A 143 -35.68 16.17 28.20
N ARG A 144 -35.47 15.07 27.49
CA ARG A 144 -35.54 13.71 28.05
C ARG A 144 -34.39 13.42 29.01
N VAL A 145 -33.19 13.93 28.72
CA VAL A 145 -32.05 13.88 29.66
C VAL A 145 -32.36 14.65 30.95
N GLU A 146 -32.92 15.85 30.87
CA GLU A 146 -33.30 16.65 32.05
C GLU A 146 -34.37 15.97 32.92
N LYS A 147 -35.23 15.15 32.31
CA LYS A 147 -36.21 14.31 33.01
C LYS A 147 -35.61 13.06 33.68
N GLY A 148 -34.31 12.85 33.57
CA GLY A 148 -33.60 11.73 34.21
C GLY A 148 -33.63 10.42 33.41
N GLU A 149 -34.02 10.45 32.13
CA GLU A 149 -33.98 9.24 31.32
C GLU A 149 -32.55 8.74 31.07
N SER A 150 -32.39 7.42 31.04
CA SER A 150 -31.10 6.76 30.82
C SER A 150 -30.49 7.15 29.48
N LYS A 151 -29.24 7.64 29.51
CA LYS A 151 -28.45 7.97 28.30
C LYS A 151 -28.33 6.79 27.34
N ALA A 152 -28.25 5.55 27.86
CA ALA A 152 -28.17 4.33 27.04
C ALA A 152 -29.51 3.98 26.36
N SER A 153 -30.64 4.36 26.95
CA SER A 153 -31.95 4.25 26.29
C SER A 153 -32.08 5.30 25.19
N LEU A 154 -31.73 6.55 25.51
CA LEU A 154 -31.80 7.66 24.56
C LEU A 154 -30.87 7.48 23.37
N ALA A 155 -29.66 6.95 23.57
CA ALA A 155 -28.75 6.61 22.48
C ALA A 155 -29.40 5.64 21.47
N ARG A 156 -30.08 4.60 21.96
CA ARG A 156 -30.82 3.64 21.12
C ARG A 156 -32.01 4.29 20.42
N ASP A 157 -32.82 5.06 21.13
CA ASP A 157 -34.01 5.72 20.59
C ASP A 157 -33.66 6.71 19.46
N PHE A 158 -32.55 7.42 19.61
CA PHE A 158 -32.11 8.44 18.65
C PHE A 158 -31.10 7.90 17.62
N GLY A 159 -30.72 6.61 17.68
CA GLY A 159 -29.77 5.99 16.76
C GLY A 159 -28.37 6.59 16.81
N ILE A 160 -27.95 7.06 17.99
CA ILE A 160 -26.64 7.68 18.25
C ILE A 160 -25.86 6.87 19.29
N SER A 161 -24.54 7.07 19.35
CA SER A 161 -23.64 6.46 20.34
C SER A 161 -23.30 7.44 21.46
#